data_AF-A0A095CBQ7-F1
#
_entry.id   AF-A0A095CBQ7-F1
#
_cell.length_a   1.000
_cell.length_b   1.000
_cell.length_c   1.000
_cell.angle_alpha   90.00
_cell.angle_beta   90.00
_cell.angle_gamma   90.00
#
_symmetry.space_group_name_H-M   'P 1'
#
loop_
_entity.id
_entity.type
_entity.pdbx_description
1 polymer ?
#
loop_
_entity_poly.entity_id
_entity_poly.type
_entity_poly.pdbx_seq_one_letter_code
_entity_poly.pdbx_strand_id
1 'polypeptide(L)'
;MQNFDSIPAVKVWSQLFCEEVLESSTEGSERKTLISVKYFEGLEESVYRNIEACLALSKSIRSTFGPSGQNKIVINHVGRLFVTNDAATILKELEVAHPAAKILVMASQQQEQEAGDGTNVVFQLSGALLEQARDLLKMVRICIHISLLSQGLSVAQVTSGFEMGCKKALEILDELVVENLSDIRCYKSVLRVIKTAVMSKQIDLADFLSELITKACIETLPQKSYFNVDNIRVLKILGAGVNQSKMIKGMVFRRETEGEVKEVFNGKVAIFSCPVDALQTETKGTVLLTSADELTKFSKGEEDLVEKHMRSLSDAGVKVIVSGGKVGELALHYANKLNMMVVKLSSKFDVRRLCQATGASALPQLVTPTPEELGTISHVYSDEIADASVVIFEQDTHEGTVVTLLIRGSTENIMDDVERAIDDGVNTFKCLTRSPKLVAGAGATEIELARRLVSYAGTVPGLEQYAIREFARAFEVVVKVLAENSGQKIIMARPAGGPKPRQPGAMDED
;
A
#
# COMPACT_ATOMS: atom_id res chain seq x y z
N MET A 1 28.02 1.56 -12.06
CA MET A 1 28.75 1.89 -10.81
C MET A 1 28.33 3.28 -10.38
N GLN A 2 27.25 3.36 -9.61
CA GLN A 2 26.82 4.59 -8.93
C GLN A 2 26.49 4.21 -7.48
N ASN A 3 26.84 5.13 -6.60
CA ASN A 3 27.06 4.99 -5.16
C ASN A 3 25.89 4.36 -4.39
N PHE A 4 26.21 3.37 -3.55
CA PHE A 4 25.30 2.67 -2.64
C PHE A 4 25.16 3.36 -1.26
N ASP A 5 25.64 4.60 -1.12
CA ASP A 5 25.77 5.29 0.19
C ASP A 5 24.56 6.14 0.61
N SER A 6 23.43 6.08 -0.09
CA SER A 6 22.24 6.86 0.27
C SER A 6 21.12 5.98 0.86
N ILE A 7 21.35 5.43 2.07
CA ILE A 7 20.28 4.92 2.93
C ILE A 7 20.27 5.78 4.22
N PRO A 8 19.44 6.84 4.28
CA PRO A 8 19.32 7.67 5.49
C PRO A 8 18.50 7.00 6.60
N ALA A 9 17.69 5.99 6.28
CA ALA A 9 16.66 5.47 7.20
C ALA A 9 17.23 4.77 8.45
N VAL A 10 18.37 4.08 8.33
CA VAL A 10 18.94 3.29 9.45
C VAL A 10 19.77 4.15 10.41
N LYS A 11 20.45 5.20 9.92
CA LYS A 11 21.21 6.13 10.77
C LYS A 11 20.30 7.07 11.56
N VAL A 12 19.23 7.54 10.93
CA VAL A 12 18.22 8.43 11.54
C VAL A 12 17.45 7.72 12.66
N TRP A 13 17.25 6.41 12.54
CA TRP A 13 16.61 5.57 13.57
C TRP A 13 17.36 5.51 14.91
N SER A 14 18.70 5.61 14.91
CA SER A 14 19.49 5.53 16.15
C SER A 14 19.66 6.87 16.86
N GLN A 15 19.69 7.98 16.11
CA GLN A 15 19.98 9.31 16.66
C GLN A 15 18.73 10.05 17.16
N LEU A 16 17.61 10.00 16.42
CA LEU A 16 16.36 10.66 16.85
C LEU A 16 15.72 9.99 18.08
N PHE A 17 15.94 8.69 18.26
CA PHE A 17 15.41 7.93 19.39
C PHE A 17 16.05 8.34 20.73
N CYS A 18 17.25 8.93 20.70
CA CYS A 18 17.98 9.32 21.91
C CYS A 18 17.71 10.77 22.36
N GLU A 19 17.45 11.73 21.47
CA GLU A 19 17.38 13.14 21.87
C GLU A 19 15.97 13.63 22.24
N GLU A 20 14.90 13.20 21.56
CA GLU A 20 13.55 13.75 21.82
C GLU A 20 12.82 13.13 23.03
N VAL A 21 13.27 11.97 23.53
CA VAL A 21 12.66 11.30 24.69
C VAL A 21 13.18 11.86 26.03
N LEU A 22 14.26 12.65 26.01
CA LEU A 22 14.96 13.10 27.22
C LEU A 22 14.48 14.45 27.80
N GLU A 23 13.76 15.29 27.06
CA GLU A 23 13.43 16.66 27.51
C GLU A 23 12.04 16.85 28.15
N SER A 24 11.15 15.85 28.13
CA SER A 24 9.78 16.02 28.62
C SER A 24 9.49 15.33 29.95
N SER A 25 10.24 15.60 31.02
CA SER A 25 9.75 15.38 32.41
C SER A 25 10.75 15.79 33.49
N THR A 26 10.68 17.04 33.95
CA THR A 26 11.20 17.42 35.27
C THR A 26 10.16 18.22 36.02
N GLU A 27 9.45 17.58 36.97
CA GLU A 27 8.89 18.25 38.15
C GLU A 27 8.42 17.25 39.24
N GLY A 28 9.06 17.32 40.42
CA GLY A 28 8.46 17.13 41.75
C GLY A 28 8.22 15.72 42.30
N SER A 29 9.00 15.30 43.31
CA SER A 29 8.54 15.20 44.72
C SER A 29 9.45 14.30 45.61
N GLU A 30 9.53 14.65 46.89
CA GLU A 30 10.51 14.26 47.91
C GLU A 30 10.24 12.92 48.64
N ARG A 31 11.31 12.43 49.29
CA ARG A 31 11.52 11.15 50.01
C ARG A 31 10.63 10.90 51.24
N LYS A 32 10.37 9.61 51.57
CA LYS A 32 10.63 8.99 52.91
C LYS A 32 10.42 7.45 53.00
N THR A 33 11.53 6.75 53.31
CA THR A 33 11.77 5.57 54.19
C THR A 33 11.19 4.14 53.97
N LEU A 34 12.13 3.24 53.59
CA LEU A 34 12.53 1.95 54.20
C LEU A 34 11.57 0.74 54.28
N ILE A 35 11.40 0.04 53.14
CA ILE A 35 11.50 -1.43 53.00
C ILE A 35 12.23 -1.69 51.67
N SER A 36 13.30 -2.47 51.66
CA SER A 36 14.19 -2.66 50.50
C SER A 36 13.57 -3.53 49.39
N VAL A 37 12.60 -2.98 48.69
CA VAL A 37 12.36 -3.31 47.27
C VAL A 37 13.09 -2.21 46.52
N LYS A 38 14.13 -2.54 45.74
CA LYS A 38 14.73 -1.57 44.82
C LYS A 38 13.62 -1.11 43.86
N TYR A 39 13.02 0.04 44.18
CA TYR A 39 12.15 0.78 43.29
C TYR A 39 12.93 0.98 41.98
N PHE A 40 12.25 0.75 40.85
CA PHE A 40 12.81 1.02 39.53
C PHE A 40 13.37 2.45 39.54
N GLU A 41 14.62 2.64 39.09
CA GLU A 41 15.11 3.97 38.80
C GLU A 41 14.33 4.50 37.59
N GLY A 42 13.88 5.75 37.62
CA GLY A 42 12.84 6.25 36.69
C GLY A 42 13.14 6.11 35.19
N LEU A 43 14.42 5.99 34.82
CA LEU A 43 14.87 5.79 33.44
C LEU A 43 14.67 4.34 32.97
N GLU A 44 14.73 3.36 33.86
CA GLU A 44 14.40 1.97 33.54
C GLU A 44 12.88 1.75 33.52
N GLU A 45 12.15 2.39 34.44
CA GLU A 45 10.69 2.31 34.50
C GLU A 45 10.04 2.87 33.22
N SER A 46 10.56 3.97 32.69
CA SER A 46 10.09 4.54 31.42
C SER A 46 10.31 3.59 30.24
N VAL A 47 11.47 2.92 30.17
CA VAL A 47 11.77 1.92 29.14
C VAL A 47 10.80 0.74 29.22
N TYR A 48 10.55 0.20 30.41
CA TYR A 48 9.60 -0.89 30.58
C TYR A 48 8.17 -0.48 30.20
N ARG A 49 7.73 0.73 30.55
CA ARG A 49 6.42 1.26 30.18
C ARG A 49 6.28 1.45 28.67
N ASN A 50 7.32 1.94 28.01
CA ASN A 50 7.37 2.07 26.56
C ASN A 50 7.25 0.71 25.86
N ILE A 51 7.99 -0.29 26.35
CA ILE A 51 7.92 -1.67 25.84
C ILE A 51 6.52 -2.24 26.04
N GLU A 52 5.93 -2.07 27.22
CA GLU A 52 4.59 -2.59 27.53
C GLU A 52 3.51 -1.99 26.63
N ALA A 53 3.58 -0.69 26.34
CA ALA A 53 2.67 -0.03 25.41
C ALA A 53 2.76 -0.63 23.99
N CYS A 54 3.98 -0.83 23.47
CA CYS A 54 4.19 -1.46 22.16
C CYS A 54 3.74 -2.94 22.13
N LEU A 55 3.98 -3.68 23.21
CA LEU A 55 3.53 -5.07 23.33
C LEU A 55 2.01 -5.19 23.37
N ALA A 56 1.32 -4.27 24.07
CA ALA A 56 -0.14 -4.23 24.08
C ALA A 56 -0.70 -4.01 22.67
N LEU A 57 -0.08 -3.12 21.89
CA LEU A 57 -0.47 -2.87 20.50
C LEU A 57 -0.24 -4.10 19.61
N SER A 58 0.94 -4.72 19.69
CA SER A 58 1.29 -5.93 18.92
C SER A 58 0.37 -7.11 19.25
N LYS A 59 0.02 -7.30 20.53
CA LYS A 59 -0.96 -8.31 20.97
C LYS A 59 -2.35 -8.06 20.42
N SER A 60 -2.79 -6.80 20.32
CA SER A 60 -4.07 -6.48 19.70
C SER A 60 -4.07 -6.93 18.24
N ILE A 61 -3.03 -6.62 17.48
CA ILE A 61 -2.95 -6.92 16.04
C ILE A 61 -2.72 -8.40 15.75
N ARG A 62 -2.18 -9.17 16.69
CA ARG A 62 -1.82 -10.58 16.50
C ARG A 62 -2.91 -11.44 15.86
N SER A 63 -4.18 -11.21 16.20
CA SER A 63 -5.31 -11.97 15.67
C SER A 63 -5.56 -11.79 14.16
N THR A 64 -4.98 -10.75 13.53
CA THR A 64 -5.15 -10.48 12.10
C THR A 64 -4.09 -11.20 11.26
N PHE A 65 -2.98 -11.62 11.84
CA PHE A 65 -1.86 -12.13 11.04
C PHE A 65 -2.12 -13.50 10.39
N GLY A 66 -1.83 -13.60 9.09
CA GLY A 66 -1.85 -14.85 8.32
C GLY A 66 -3.19 -15.15 7.63
N PRO A 67 -3.27 -16.25 6.85
CA PRO A 67 -4.48 -16.59 6.10
C PRO A 67 -5.70 -16.87 6.98
N SER A 68 -5.48 -17.42 8.17
CA SER A 68 -6.54 -17.63 9.17
C SER A 68 -6.75 -16.42 10.09
N GLY A 69 -6.20 -15.26 9.71
CA GLY A 69 -6.36 -14.01 10.44
C GLY A 69 -7.80 -13.50 10.40
N GLN A 70 -8.22 -12.90 11.51
CA GLN A 70 -9.57 -12.33 11.64
C GLN A 70 -9.58 -10.87 11.22
N ASN A 71 -10.61 -10.48 10.47
CA ASN A 71 -10.85 -9.07 10.14
C ASN A 71 -11.28 -8.31 11.40
N LYS A 72 -10.74 -7.11 11.58
CA LYS A 72 -11.13 -6.18 12.64
C LYS A 72 -12.10 -5.14 12.11
N ILE A 73 -13.09 -4.84 12.94
CA ILE A 73 -14.01 -3.73 12.74
C ILE A 73 -13.45 -2.53 13.50
N VAL A 74 -13.06 -1.49 12.76
CA VAL A 74 -12.57 -0.22 13.31
C VAL A 74 -13.61 0.84 13.02
N ILE A 75 -14.01 1.57 14.06
CA ILE A 75 -14.96 2.69 13.96
C ILE A 75 -14.20 3.96 14.29
N ASN A 76 -14.16 4.88 13.33
CA ASN A 76 -13.48 6.16 13.52
C ASN A 76 -14.28 7.11 14.42
N HIS A 77 -13.64 8.20 14.87
CA HIS A 77 -14.32 9.31 15.55
C HIS A 77 -15.46 9.94 14.71
N VAL A 78 -15.41 9.82 13.38
CA VAL A 78 -16.47 10.28 12.45
C VAL A 78 -17.62 9.26 12.32
N GLY A 79 -17.53 8.09 12.95
CA GLY A 79 -18.53 7.02 12.84
C GLY A 79 -18.47 6.21 11.54
N ARG A 80 -17.41 6.39 10.72
CA ARG A 80 -17.15 5.51 9.58
C ARG A 80 -16.64 4.16 10.06
N LEU A 81 -17.19 3.09 9.48
CA LEU A 81 -16.86 1.71 9.82
C LEU A 81 -15.93 1.14 8.75
N PHE A 82 -14.77 0.65 9.18
CA PHE A 82 -13.82 -0.07 8.35
C PHE A 82 -13.73 -1.50 8.81
N VAL A 83 -13.75 -2.43 7.86
CA VAL A 83 -13.49 -3.86 8.11
C VAL A 83 -12.22 -4.21 7.37
N THR A 84 -11.18 -4.64 8.08
CA THR A 84 -9.89 -4.96 7.46
C THR A 84 -9.04 -5.90 8.32
N ASN A 85 -8.18 -6.66 7.67
CA ASN A 85 -7.11 -7.43 8.29
C ASN A 85 -5.80 -6.62 8.42
N ASP A 86 -5.57 -5.68 7.50
CA ASP A 86 -4.29 -4.99 7.38
C ASP A 86 -3.99 -4.07 8.59
N ALA A 87 -2.88 -4.33 9.28
CA ALA A 87 -2.45 -3.55 10.44
C ALA A 87 -2.21 -2.08 10.14
N ALA A 88 -1.63 -1.73 8.99
CA ALA A 88 -1.31 -0.35 8.68
C ALA A 88 -2.58 0.49 8.59
N THR A 89 -3.59 -0.03 7.88
CA THR A 89 -4.93 0.55 7.85
C THR A 89 -5.56 0.64 9.23
N ILE A 90 -5.59 -0.48 9.99
CA ILE A 90 -6.18 -0.51 11.33
C ILE A 90 -5.60 0.60 12.21
N LEU A 91 -4.28 0.78 12.17
CA LEU A 91 -3.57 1.73 13.02
C LEU A 91 -3.58 3.16 12.52
N LYS A 92 -3.79 3.37 11.23
CA LYS A 92 -4.03 4.71 10.69
C LYS A 92 -5.36 5.27 11.18
N GLU A 93 -6.36 4.41 11.28
CA GLU A 93 -7.70 4.76 11.75
C GLU A 93 -7.80 4.77 13.29
N LEU A 94 -6.95 4.02 14.00
CA LEU A 94 -6.84 4.09 15.46
C LEU A 94 -5.97 5.26 15.92
N GLU A 95 -6.51 6.11 16.80
CA GLU A 95 -5.76 7.20 17.41
C GLU A 95 -4.84 6.70 18.52
N VAL A 96 -3.57 6.42 18.18
CA VAL A 96 -2.56 5.98 19.14
C VAL A 96 -1.93 7.18 19.87
N ALA A 97 -2.20 7.31 21.17
CA ALA A 97 -1.68 8.42 21.99
C ALA A 97 -0.21 8.24 22.44
N HIS A 98 0.26 7.00 22.63
CA HIS A 98 1.57 6.74 23.21
C HIS A 98 2.70 6.97 22.19
N PRO A 99 3.73 7.79 22.48
CA PRO A 99 4.76 8.18 21.50
C PRO A 99 5.58 6.99 20.99
N ALA A 100 6.01 6.08 21.86
CA ALA A 100 6.75 4.87 21.44
C ALA A 100 5.93 3.98 20.50
N ALA A 101 4.62 3.88 20.72
CA ALA A 101 3.73 3.10 19.87
C ALA A 101 3.51 3.81 18.52
N LYS A 102 3.47 5.14 18.50
CA LYS A 102 3.39 5.94 17.27
C LYS A 102 4.59 5.70 16.34
N ILE A 103 5.80 5.51 16.89
CA ILE A 103 6.98 5.14 16.09
C ILE A 103 6.75 3.81 15.36
N LEU A 104 6.15 2.84 16.04
CA LEU A 104 5.84 1.54 15.44
C LEU A 104 4.76 1.66 14.35
N VAL A 105 3.77 2.53 14.53
CA VAL A 105 2.78 2.87 13.49
C VAL A 105 3.45 3.46 12.26
N MET A 106 4.36 4.43 12.44
CA MET A 106 5.10 5.05 11.33
C MET A 106 5.97 4.03 10.59
N ALA A 107 6.59 3.08 11.30
CA ALA A 107 7.38 2.01 10.68
C ALA A 107 6.53 1.12 9.76
N SER A 108 5.30 0.79 10.17
CA SER A 108 4.39 0.01 9.32
C SER A 108 3.87 0.79 8.12
N GLN A 109 3.61 2.09 8.27
CA GLN A 109 3.21 2.95 7.15
C GLN A 109 4.34 3.05 6.11
N GLN A 110 5.58 3.12 6.56
CA GLN A 110 6.74 3.10 5.67
C GLN A 110 6.86 1.77 4.91
N GLN A 111 6.60 0.64 5.59
CA GLN A 111 6.60 -0.68 4.96
C GLN A 111 5.52 -0.79 3.88
N GLU A 112 4.31 -0.28 4.14
CA GLU A 112 3.23 -0.21 3.16
C GLU A 112 3.59 0.66 1.95
N GLN A 113 4.26 1.80 2.17
CA GLN A 113 4.65 2.67 1.07
C GLN A 113 5.78 2.09 0.18
N GLU A 114 6.76 1.41 0.78
CA GLU A 114 7.92 0.88 0.05
C GLU A 114 7.63 -0.48 -0.58
N ALA A 115 7.20 -1.45 0.23
CA ALA A 115 6.95 -2.83 -0.20
C ALA A 115 5.47 -3.10 -0.51
N GLY A 116 4.55 -2.43 0.19
CA GLY A 116 3.11 -2.63 0.02
C GLY A 116 2.56 -3.97 0.50
N ASP A 117 3.36 -4.72 1.27
CA ASP A 117 2.95 -5.91 2.01
C ASP A 117 3.87 -6.07 3.25
N GLY A 118 3.47 -6.94 4.18
CA GLY A 118 4.25 -7.30 5.37
C GLY A 118 4.06 -6.37 6.56
N THR A 119 3.05 -5.49 6.52
CA THR A 119 2.69 -4.57 7.61
C THR A 119 2.48 -5.30 8.94
N ASN A 120 1.72 -6.39 8.91
CA ASN A 120 1.47 -7.25 10.08
C ASN A 120 2.77 -7.90 10.61
N VAL A 121 3.69 -8.30 9.73
CA VAL A 121 4.97 -8.93 10.13
C VAL A 121 5.83 -7.95 10.91
N VAL A 122 5.89 -6.68 10.48
CA VAL A 122 6.61 -5.63 11.20
C VAL A 122 6.12 -5.52 12.64
N PHE A 123 4.80 -5.52 12.88
CA PHE A 123 4.25 -5.48 14.24
C PHE A 123 4.57 -6.69 15.10
N GLN A 124 4.46 -7.89 14.52
CA GLN A 124 4.73 -9.12 15.27
C GLN A 124 6.22 -9.25 15.59
N LEU A 125 7.10 -8.93 14.64
CA LEU A 125 8.53 -8.99 14.82
C LEU A 125 9.02 -7.92 15.81
N SER A 126 8.59 -6.67 15.68
CA SER A 126 8.95 -5.62 16.64
C SER A 126 8.42 -5.92 18.05
N GLY A 127 7.20 -6.44 18.17
CA GLY A 127 6.66 -6.89 19.45
C GLY A 127 7.51 -7.99 20.08
N ALA A 128 7.89 -9.00 19.30
CA ALA A 128 8.75 -10.09 19.79
C ALA A 128 10.14 -9.59 20.18
N LEU A 129 10.77 -8.72 19.38
CA LEU A 129 12.08 -8.14 19.68
C LEU A 129 12.07 -7.36 20.99
N LEU A 130 11.02 -6.57 21.23
CA LEU A 130 10.87 -5.80 22.48
C LEU A 130 10.58 -6.72 23.69
N GLU A 131 9.83 -7.80 23.49
CA GLU A 131 9.62 -8.82 24.52
C GLU A 131 10.93 -9.52 24.91
N GLN A 132 11.72 -9.91 23.91
CA GLN A 132 13.03 -10.52 24.12
C GLN A 132 14.02 -9.55 24.79
N ALA A 133 14.03 -8.29 24.37
CA ALA A 133 14.85 -7.26 25.00
C ALA A 133 14.45 -7.04 26.47
N ARG A 134 13.15 -6.98 26.76
CA ARG A 134 12.63 -6.88 28.14
C ARG A 134 13.10 -8.05 29.01
N ASP A 135 13.05 -9.26 28.48
CA ASP A 135 13.40 -10.46 29.23
C ASP A 135 14.92 -10.52 29.50
N LEU A 136 15.76 -10.07 28.56
CA LEU A 136 17.20 -9.87 28.78
C LEU A 136 17.48 -8.84 29.88
N LEU A 137 16.83 -7.68 29.83
CA LEU A 137 16.98 -6.62 30.84
C LEU A 137 16.51 -7.09 32.23
N LYS A 138 15.52 -7.97 32.30
CA LYS A 138 15.04 -8.59 33.57
C LYS A 138 15.97 -9.70 34.08
N MET A 139 16.47 -10.58 33.20
CA MET A 139 17.35 -11.71 33.54
C MET A 139 18.62 -11.27 34.26
N VAL A 140 19.16 -10.12 33.88
CA VAL A 140 20.28 -9.44 34.53
C VAL A 140 20.07 -9.25 36.05
N ARG A 141 18.83 -9.16 36.53
CA ARG A 141 18.52 -8.83 37.93
C ARG A 141 18.51 -10.04 38.88
N ILE A 142 18.26 -11.25 38.39
CA ILE A 142 18.20 -12.47 39.24
C ILE A 142 19.61 -12.95 39.61
N CYS A 143 20.61 -12.70 38.77
CA CYS A 143 22.00 -13.09 39.02
C CYS A 143 22.76 -12.16 39.99
N ILE A 144 22.16 -11.05 40.45
CA ILE A 144 22.81 -10.06 41.34
C ILE A 144 23.06 -10.63 42.76
N HIS A 145 22.67 -11.87 43.06
CA HIS A 145 23.04 -12.49 44.34
C HIS A 145 24.49 -13.01 44.38
N ILE A 146 25.22 -13.07 43.26
CA ILE A 146 26.64 -13.47 43.23
C ILE A 146 27.49 -12.27 42.79
N SER A 147 28.21 -11.74 43.77
CA SER A 147 28.99 -10.49 43.84
C SER A 147 30.14 -10.29 42.80
N LEU A 148 30.11 -10.82 41.57
CA LEU A 148 31.24 -10.67 40.62
C LEU A 148 30.88 -10.37 39.15
N LEU A 149 29.63 -10.03 38.81
CA LEU A 149 29.21 -9.62 37.46
C LEU A 149 28.35 -8.33 37.50
N SER A 150 28.86 -7.28 38.12
CA SER A 150 28.18 -5.98 38.28
C SER A 150 28.11 -5.12 37.01
N GLN A 151 27.95 -5.72 35.83
CA GLN A 151 27.50 -5.04 34.63
C GLN A 151 26.42 -5.90 34.00
N GLY A 152 25.17 -5.51 34.22
CA GLY A 152 24.07 -6.00 33.43
C GLY A 152 24.28 -5.69 31.95
N LEU A 153 23.61 -6.43 31.05
CA LEU A 153 23.52 -5.98 29.66
C LEU A 153 22.87 -4.60 29.65
N SER A 154 23.66 -3.58 29.32
CA SER A 154 23.15 -2.24 29.09
C SER A 154 22.25 -2.25 27.84
N VAL A 155 21.28 -1.34 27.78
CA VAL A 155 20.44 -1.12 26.59
C VAL A 155 21.31 -1.00 25.33
N ALA A 156 22.44 -0.30 25.43
CA ALA A 156 23.39 -0.14 24.33
C ALA A 156 23.98 -1.47 23.84
N GLN A 157 24.25 -2.42 24.73
CA GLN A 157 24.78 -3.74 24.36
C GLN A 157 23.72 -4.64 23.72
N VAL A 158 22.47 -4.53 24.18
CA VAL A 158 21.34 -5.22 23.53
C VAL A 158 21.14 -4.70 22.11
N THR A 159 21.16 -3.37 21.94
CA THR A 159 21.06 -2.73 20.62
C THR A 159 22.20 -3.14 19.70
N SER A 160 23.46 -3.10 20.17
CA SER A 160 24.62 -3.57 19.41
C SER A 160 24.48 -5.03 18.96
N GLY A 161 24.05 -5.92 19.87
CA GLY A 161 23.80 -7.31 19.56
C GLY A 161 22.70 -7.53 18.52
N PHE A 162 21.61 -6.76 18.58
CA PHE A 162 20.54 -6.80 17.58
C PHE A 162 21.00 -6.26 16.22
N GLU A 163 21.83 -5.21 16.19
CA GLU A 163 22.40 -4.68 14.94
C GLU A 163 23.31 -5.71 14.25
N MET A 164 24.16 -6.40 15.01
CA MET A 164 24.99 -7.49 14.47
C MET A 164 24.14 -8.65 13.96
N GLY A 165 23.11 -9.04 14.73
CA GLY A 165 22.15 -10.06 14.31
C GLY A 165 21.44 -9.69 13.00
N CYS A 166 21.03 -8.43 12.86
CA CYS A 166 20.36 -7.90 11.66
C CYS A 166 21.27 -7.96 10.42
N LYS A 167 22.52 -7.49 10.54
CA LYS A 167 23.51 -7.57 9.44
C LYS A 167 23.71 -9.01 8.98
N LYS A 168 23.87 -9.94 9.94
CA LYS A 168 24.06 -11.35 9.59
C LYS A 168 22.81 -11.99 9.00
N ALA A 169 21.62 -11.58 9.45
CA ALA A 169 20.35 -12.06 8.89
C ALA A 169 20.19 -11.67 7.42
N LEU A 170 20.58 -10.46 7.03
CA LEU A 170 20.54 -10.01 5.63
C LEU A 170 21.47 -10.82 4.73
N GLU A 171 22.68 -11.14 5.20
CA GLU A 171 23.60 -12.03 4.46
C GLU A 171 23.00 -13.43 4.26
N ILE A 172 22.41 -14.00 5.32
CA ILE A 172 21.80 -15.34 5.26
C ILE A 172 20.57 -15.33 4.33
N LEU A 173 19.78 -14.25 4.32
CA LEU A 173 18.61 -14.14 3.45
C LEU A 173 18.97 -14.26 1.97
N ASP A 174 20.09 -13.68 1.55
CA ASP A 174 20.57 -13.80 0.17
C ASP A 174 20.95 -15.24 -0.21
N GLU A 175 21.34 -16.08 0.74
CA GLU A 175 21.63 -17.51 0.55
C GLU A 175 20.38 -18.40 0.55
N LEU A 176 19.28 -17.95 1.16
CA LEU A 176 18.04 -18.71 1.32
C LEU A 176 17.07 -18.58 0.13
N VAL A 177 17.49 -17.94 -0.94
CA VAL A 177 16.70 -17.78 -2.17
C VAL A 177 16.45 -19.14 -2.81
N VAL A 178 15.18 -19.50 -2.96
CA VAL A 178 14.76 -20.79 -3.53
C VAL A 178 14.61 -20.69 -5.05
N GLU A 179 14.06 -19.59 -5.53
CA GLU A 179 13.73 -19.42 -6.95
C GLU A 179 14.04 -17.99 -7.40
N ASN A 180 14.62 -17.85 -8.60
CA ASN A 180 14.81 -16.57 -9.26
C ASN A 180 13.93 -16.51 -10.50
N LEU A 181 12.97 -15.58 -10.52
CA LEU A 181 12.07 -15.39 -11.65
C LEU A 181 12.77 -14.57 -12.75
N SER A 182 13.43 -15.25 -13.68
CA SER A 182 14.08 -14.59 -14.81
C SER A 182 13.11 -13.95 -15.80
N ASP A 183 11.85 -14.45 -15.86
CA ASP A 183 10.82 -13.92 -16.76
C ASP A 183 9.57 -13.46 -15.98
N ILE A 184 9.45 -12.13 -15.84
CA ILE A 184 8.34 -11.45 -15.15
C ILE A 184 7.05 -11.46 -15.98
N ARG A 185 7.11 -11.85 -17.27
CA ARG A 185 5.93 -11.98 -18.14
C ARG A 185 5.29 -13.36 -18.09
N CYS A 186 5.91 -14.33 -17.40
CA CYS A 186 5.34 -15.66 -17.27
C CYS A 186 4.11 -15.63 -16.35
N TYR A 187 2.93 -15.73 -16.97
CA TYR A 187 1.63 -15.72 -16.29
C TYR A 187 1.55 -16.67 -15.10
N LYS A 188 1.97 -17.93 -15.27
CA LYS A 188 1.85 -18.98 -14.24
C LYS A 188 2.70 -18.68 -13.01
N SER A 189 3.92 -18.19 -13.24
CA SER A 189 4.87 -17.94 -12.16
C SER A 189 4.45 -16.73 -11.32
N VAL A 190 4.01 -15.65 -11.98
CA VAL A 190 3.52 -14.44 -11.33
C VAL A 190 2.24 -14.73 -10.55
N LEU A 191 1.31 -15.48 -11.15
CA LEU A 191 0.05 -15.85 -10.50
C LEU A 191 0.27 -16.57 -9.17
N ARG A 192 1.24 -17.49 -9.10
CA ARG A 192 1.58 -18.18 -7.85
C ARG A 192 2.01 -17.20 -6.75
N VAL A 193 2.80 -16.18 -7.08
CA VAL A 193 3.27 -15.20 -6.10
C VAL A 193 2.14 -14.26 -5.69
N ILE A 194 1.41 -13.69 -6.64
CA ILE A 194 0.29 -12.77 -6.35
C ILE A 194 -0.80 -13.48 -5.53
N LYS A 195 -1.08 -14.76 -5.83
CA LYS A 195 -2.02 -15.57 -5.07
C LYS A 195 -1.65 -15.63 -3.59
N THR A 196 -0.36 -15.75 -3.23
CA THR A 196 0.05 -15.79 -1.82
C THR A 196 -0.25 -14.49 -1.07
N ALA A 197 -0.08 -13.33 -1.69
CA ALA A 197 -0.41 -12.03 -1.09
C ALA A 197 -1.93 -11.89 -0.89
N VAL A 198 -2.72 -12.20 -1.92
CA VAL A 198 -4.19 -12.05 -1.89
C VAL A 198 -4.86 -13.04 -0.93
N MET A 199 -4.33 -14.27 -0.81
CA MET A 199 -4.87 -15.32 0.08
C MET A 199 -4.91 -14.90 1.56
N SER A 200 -4.05 -13.95 1.97
CA SER A 200 -4.04 -13.47 3.35
C SER A 200 -5.27 -12.63 3.72
N LYS A 201 -5.93 -12.01 2.73
CA LYS A 201 -7.09 -11.15 2.94
C LYS A 201 -8.40 -11.83 2.56
N GLN A 202 -8.42 -12.49 1.41
CA GLN A 202 -9.62 -13.07 0.82
C GLN A 202 -9.33 -14.48 0.34
N ILE A 203 -9.57 -15.48 1.20
CA ILE A 203 -9.30 -16.89 0.87
C ILE A 203 -10.21 -17.36 -0.27
N ASP A 204 -11.51 -17.06 -0.20
CA ASP A 204 -12.51 -17.59 -1.13
C ASP A 204 -12.39 -17.03 -2.54
N LEU A 205 -11.88 -15.80 -2.67
CA LEU A 205 -11.78 -15.05 -3.93
C LEU A 205 -10.35 -14.98 -4.47
N ALA A 206 -9.39 -15.62 -3.79
CA ALA A 206 -7.96 -15.49 -4.12
C ALA A 206 -7.64 -15.89 -5.55
N ASP A 207 -8.21 -16.99 -6.05
CA ASP A 207 -7.95 -17.48 -7.40
C ASP A 207 -8.42 -16.47 -8.46
N PHE A 208 -9.68 -16.04 -8.36
CA PHE A 208 -10.25 -15.08 -9.30
C PHE A 208 -9.54 -13.73 -9.29
N LEU A 209 -9.29 -13.17 -8.09
CA LEU A 209 -8.62 -11.88 -7.95
C LEU A 209 -7.16 -11.96 -8.43
N SER A 210 -6.44 -13.03 -8.09
CA SER A 210 -5.04 -13.20 -8.53
C SER A 210 -4.92 -13.30 -10.05
N GLU A 211 -5.86 -13.98 -10.73
CA GLU A 211 -5.89 -14.04 -12.19
C GLU A 211 -6.09 -12.66 -12.81
N LEU A 212 -7.03 -11.87 -12.25
CA LEU A 212 -7.40 -10.55 -12.73
C LEU A 212 -6.25 -9.54 -12.53
N ILE A 213 -5.63 -9.54 -11.35
CA ILE A 213 -4.47 -8.70 -11.03
C ILE A 213 -3.28 -9.08 -11.92
N THR A 214 -2.99 -10.38 -12.06
CA THR A 214 -1.86 -10.84 -12.90
C THR A 214 -2.02 -10.40 -14.35
N LYS A 215 -3.23 -10.51 -14.93
CA LYS A 215 -3.52 -10.02 -16.28
C LYS A 215 -3.26 -8.51 -16.40
N ALA A 216 -3.77 -7.72 -15.44
CA ALA A 216 -3.56 -6.28 -15.43
C ALA A 216 -2.08 -5.89 -15.30
N CYS A 217 -1.34 -6.54 -14.41
CA CYS A 217 0.08 -6.30 -14.20
C CYS A 217 0.94 -6.62 -15.43
N ILE A 218 0.65 -7.73 -16.12
CA ILE A 218 1.41 -8.13 -17.32
C ILE A 218 1.13 -7.18 -18.49
N GLU A 219 -0.12 -6.75 -18.67
CA GLU A 219 -0.48 -5.82 -19.74
C GLU A 219 0.05 -4.40 -19.51
N THR A 220 0.10 -3.96 -18.25
CA THR A 220 0.65 -2.65 -17.88
C THR A 220 2.18 -2.60 -17.90
N LEU A 221 2.88 -3.75 -17.96
CA LEU A 221 4.34 -3.81 -17.88
C LEU A 221 5.02 -3.30 -19.16
N PRO A 222 5.69 -2.14 -19.11
CA PRO A 222 6.44 -1.62 -20.27
C PRO A 222 7.71 -2.45 -20.52
N GLN A 223 8.18 -2.52 -21.78
CA GLN A 223 9.37 -3.31 -22.14
C GLN A 223 10.69 -2.79 -21.53
N LYS A 224 10.77 -1.49 -21.20
CA LYS A 224 12.04 -0.81 -20.82
C LYS A 224 11.94 0.10 -19.60
N SER A 225 10.79 0.20 -18.94
CA SER A 225 10.56 1.17 -17.85
C SER A 225 10.22 0.47 -16.53
N TYR A 226 10.31 1.23 -15.45
CA TYR A 226 9.84 0.82 -14.13
C TYR A 226 8.33 0.63 -14.14
N PHE A 227 7.87 -0.41 -13.43
CA PHE A 227 6.46 -0.64 -13.21
C PHE A 227 5.89 0.48 -12.33
N ASN A 228 4.94 1.25 -12.87
CA ASN A 228 4.22 2.27 -12.11
C ASN A 228 2.89 1.71 -11.63
N VAL A 229 2.69 1.71 -10.30
CA VAL A 229 1.44 1.26 -9.66
C VAL A 229 0.26 2.15 -10.08
N ASP A 230 0.49 3.44 -10.33
CA ASP A 230 -0.57 4.39 -10.73
C ASP A 230 -1.24 4.04 -12.06
N ASN A 231 -0.62 3.17 -12.88
CA ASN A 231 -1.18 2.73 -14.15
C ASN A 231 -2.31 1.71 -13.96
N ILE A 232 -2.43 1.09 -12.77
CA ILE A 232 -3.54 0.21 -12.44
C ILE A 232 -4.53 1.00 -11.59
N ARG A 233 -5.72 1.22 -12.13
CA ARG A 233 -6.80 1.91 -11.43
C ARG A 233 -7.82 0.91 -10.94
N VAL A 234 -8.30 1.10 -9.72
CA VAL A 234 -9.49 0.43 -9.21
C VAL A 234 -10.69 1.37 -9.35
N LEU A 235 -11.79 0.87 -9.93
CA LEU A 235 -13.09 1.55 -9.92
C LEU A 235 -14.11 0.67 -9.21
N LYS A 236 -14.67 1.19 -8.11
CA LYS A 236 -15.70 0.52 -7.33
C LYS A 236 -17.09 0.90 -7.83
N ILE A 237 -17.91 -0.10 -8.18
CA ILE A 237 -19.33 0.11 -8.46
C ILE A 237 -20.16 -0.84 -7.60
N LEU A 238 -21.13 -0.25 -6.91
CA LEU A 238 -22.05 -0.98 -6.03
C LEU A 238 -22.96 -1.94 -6.82
N GLY A 239 -23.18 -3.11 -6.23
CA GLY A 239 -24.10 -4.14 -6.68
C GLY A 239 -23.40 -5.36 -7.26
N ALA A 240 -24.13 -6.49 -7.29
CA ALA A 240 -23.65 -7.82 -7.67
C ALA A 240 -22.51 -8.37 -6.76
N GLY A 241 -22.05 -9.58 -7.06
CA GLY A 241 -20.94 -10.22 -6.35
C GLY A 241 -19.57 -9.87 -6.94
N VAL A 242 -18.51 -10.07 -6.15
CA VAL A 242 -17.11 -9.77 -6.54
C VAL A 242 -16.67 -10.55 -7.78
N ASN A 243 -17.23 -11.74 -8.02
CA ASN A 243 -16.94 -12.56 -9.21
C ASN A 243 -17.35 -11.91 -10.54
N GLN A 244 -18.20 -10.88 -10.53
CA GLN A 244 -18.57 -10.13 -11.73
C GLN A 244 -17.62 -8.96 -12.03
N SER A 245 -16.55 -8.80 -11.25
CA SER A 245 -15.53 -7.80 -11.50
C SER A 245 -14.82 -8.08 -12.83
N LYS A 246 -14.45 -7.03 -13.56
CA LYS A 246 -13.84 -7.15 -14.90
C LYS A 246 -12.59 -6.31 -14.97
N MET A 247 -11.62 -6.78 -15.76
CA MET A 247 -10.49 -5.97 -16.17
C MET A 247 -10.81 -5.33 -17.52
N ILE A 248 -10.67 -4.01 -17.59
CA ILE A 248 -10.90 -3.21 -18.79
C ILE A 248 -9.59 -2.54 -19.17
N LYS A 249 -9.21 -2.68 -20.44
CA LYS A 249 -7.99 -2.09 -21.00
C LYS A 249 -8.23 -0.64 -21.32
N GLY A 250 -7.77 0.25 -20.46
CA GLY A 250 -7.99 1.68 -20.57
C GLY A 250 -8.62 2.26 -19.29
N MET A 251 -9.44 3.29 -19.46
CA MET A 251 -9.97 4.08 -18.34
C MET A 251 -11.49 4.02 -18.25
N VAL A 252 -11.99 3.86 -17.02
CA VAL A 252 -13.43 3.91 -16.74
C VAL A 252 -13.74 5.06 -15.80
N PHE A 253 -14.78 5.82 -16.13
CA PHE A 253 -15.28 6.92 -15.32
C PHE A 253 -16.73 6.72 -14.95
N ARG A 254 -17.07 6.91 -13.67
CA ARG A 254 -18.45 6.90 -13.17
C ARG A 254 -19.15 8.23 -13.47
N ARG A 255 -19.43 8.45 -14.75
CA ARG A 255 -20.10 9.63 -15.30
C ARG A 255 -20.93 9.22 -16.50
N GLU A 256 -21.91 10.04 -16.81
CA GLU A 256 -22.64 9.99 -18.07
C GLU A 256 -21.93 10.84 -19.13
N THR A 257 -22.20 10.51 -20.38
CA THR A 257 -21.96 11.40 -21.51
C THR A 257 -22.97 12.53 -21.47
N GLU A 258 -22.52 13.76 -21.68
CA GLU A 258 -23.42 14.92 -21.72
C GLU A 258 -24.17 15.00 -23.06
N GLY A 259 -23.63 14.37 -24.11
CA GLY A 259 -24.17 14.40 -25.48
C GLY A 259 -25.11 13.25 -25.82
N GLU A 260 -25.68 13.32 -27.03
CA GLU A 260 -26.55 12.25 -27.58
C GLU A 260 -25.75 11.04 -28.07
N VAL A 261 -24.49 11.25 -28.47
CA VAL A 261 -23.60 10.20 -28.97
C VAL A 261 -23.06 9.38 -27.80
N LYS A 262 -23.54 8.14 -27.70
CA LYS A 262 -23.17 7.20 -26.63
C LYS A 262 -21.98 6.30 -26.98
N GLU A 263 -21.72 6.06 -28.26
CA GLU A 263 -20.71 5.12 -28.72
C GLU A 263 -19.90 5.68 -29.89
N VAL A 264 -18.58 5.48 -29.84
CA VAL A 264 -17.64 5.89 -30.89
C VAL A 264 -16.58 4.80 -31.09
N PHE A 265 -16.50 4.30 -32.31
CA PHE A 265 -15.43 3.39 -32.76
C PHE A 265 -14.33 4.15 -33.50
N ASN A 266 -13.07 3.78 -33.23
CA ASN A 266 -11.84 4.29 -33.82
C ASN A 266 -11.88 5.81 -33.99
N GLY A 267 -11.66 6.51 -32.88
CA GLY A 267 -11.79 7.95 -32.78
C GLY A 267 -10.47 8.63 -32.41
N LYS A 268 -10.31 9.87 -32.87
CA LYS A 268 -9.33 10.78 -32.27
C LYS A 268 -9.97 11.48 -31.08
N VAL A 269 -9.21 11.57 -29.99
CA VAL A 269 -9.63 12.17 -28.72
C VAL A 269 -8.88 13.48 -28.54
N ALA A 270 -9.62 14.57 -28.29
CA ALA A 270 -9.05 15.84 -27.85
C ALA A 270 -9.38 16.04 -26.37
N ILE A 271 -8.35 16.32 -25.58
CA ILE A 271 -8.48 16.51 -24.13
C ILE A 271 -8.22 17.97 -23.82
N PHE A 272 -9.21 18.65 -23.23
CA PHE A 272 -9.13 20.05 -22.82
C PHE A 272 -9.15 20.15 -21.30
N SER A 273 -8.20 20.89 -20.72
CA SER A 273 -8.25 21.26 -19.30
C SER A 273 -9.22 22.43 -19.04
N CYS A 274 -9.70 23.11 -20.08
CA CYS A 274 -10.62 24.23 -19.97
C CYS A 274 -12.09 23.79 -20.07
N PRO A 275 -13.04 24.61 -19.58
CA PRO A 275 -14.44 24.44 -19.92
C PRO A 275 -14.65 24.62 -21.43
N VAL A 276 -15.51 23.80 -22.01
CA VAL A 276 -15.91 23.91 -23.42
C VAL A 276 -17.16 24.79 -23.46
N ASP A 277 -16.95 26.11 -23.49
CA ASP A 277 -18.00 27.11 -23.50
C ASP A 277 -17.53 28.37 -24.27
N ALA A 278 -18.42 29.34 -24.46
CA ALA A 278 -18.05 30.65 -24.97
C ALA A 278 -16.92 31.26 -24.10
N LEU A 279 -15.86 31.72 -24.78
CA LEU A 279 -14.67 32.24 -24.11
C LEU A 279 -15.02 33.50 -23.33
N GLN A 280 -15.08 33.39 -22.00
CA GLN A 280 -15.16 34.55 -21.13
C GLN A 280 -13.78 35.21 -21.04
N THR A 281 -13.73 36.53 -21.19
CA THR A 281 -12.51 37.30 -20.97
C THR A 281 -12.13 37.25 -19.49
N GLU A 282 -10.84 37.02 -19.19
CA GLU A 282 -10.36 36.98 -17.80
C GLU A 282 -10.57 38.32 -17.06
N THR A 283 -10.47 39.43 -17.79
CA THR A 283 -10.86 40.75 -17.32
C THR A 283 -12.35 40.97 -17.45
N LYS A 284 -12.95 41.69 -16.49
CA LYS A 284 -14.34 42.14 -16.55
C LYS A 284 -14.53 43.07 -17.76
N GLY A 285 -14.91 42.51 -18.89
CA GLY A 285 -15.36 43.26 -20.07
C GLY A 285 -16.83 43.58 -19.93
N THR A 286 -17.18 44.85 -19.82
CA THR A 286 -18.59 45.30 -19.92
C THR A 286 -18.87 45.68 -21.36
N VAL A 287 -19.71 44.91 -22.03
CA VAL A 287 -20.22 45.27 -23.36
C VAL A 287 -21.40 46.22 -23.18
N LEU A 288 -21.25 47.46 -23.65
CA LEU A 288 -22.33 48.45 -23.69
C LEU A 288 -23.10 48.30 -24.99
N LEU A 289 -24.33 47.82 -24.89
CA LEU A 289 -25.23 47.65 -26.04
C LEU A 289 -26.25 48.79 -26.01
N THR A 290 -26.27 49.59 -27.06
CA THR A 290 -27.13 50.79 -27.15
C THR A 290 -28.33 50.60 -28.06
N SER A 291 -28.27 49.63 -28.97
CA SER A 291 -29.34 49.33 -29.93
C SER A 291 -29.79 47.87 -29.90
N ALA A 292 -31.05 47.60 -30.26
CA ALA A 292 -31.61 46.26 -30.40
C ALA A 292 -30.89 45.44 -31.51
N ASP A 293 -30.43 46.10 -32.57
CA ASP A 293 -29.65 45.45 -33.64
C ASP A 293 -28.25 45.05 -33.17
N GLU A 294 -27.67 45.76 -32.21
CA GLU A 294 -26.38 45.41 -31.62
C GLU A 294 -26.50 44.18 -30.72
N LEU A 295 -27.60 44.08 -29.95
CA LEU A 295 -27.92 42.91 -29.12
C LEU A 295 -28.03 41.62 -29.96
N THR A 296 -28.75 41.67 -31.08
CA THR A 296 -28.92 40.49 -31.95
C THR A 296 -27.63 40.11 -32.68
N LYS A 297 -26.84 41.09 -33.13
CA LYS A 297 -25.52 40.84 -33.74
C LYS A 297 -24.52 40.26 -32.73
N PHE A 298 -24.53 40.73 -31.50
CA PHE A 298 -23.67 40.21 -30.43
C PHE A 298 -24.00 38.75 -30.13
N SER A 299 -25.29 38.44 -29.96
CA SER A 299 -25.75 37.07 -29.70
C SER A 299 -25.37 36.12 -30.84
N LYS A 300 -25.60 36.52 -32.10
CA LYS A 300 -25.18 35.74 -33.28
C LYS A 300 -23.67 35.60 -33.39
N GLY A 301 -22.91 36.63 -33.00
CA GLY A 301 -21.45 36.60 -33.01
C GLY A 301 -20.88 35.57 -32.02
N GLU A 302 -21.47 35.44 -30.83
CA GLU A 302 -21.12 34.39 -29.87
C GLU A 302 -21.46 32.99 -30.41
N GLU A 303 -22.63 32.84 -31.04
CA GLU A 303 -23.03 31.58 -31.69
C GLU A 303 -22.07 31.18 -32.81
N ASP A 304 -21.74 32.11 -33.71
CA ASP A 304 -20.81 31.88 -34.82
C ASP A 304 -19.41 31.52 -34.32
N LEU A 305 -18.97 32.07 -33.19
CA LEU A 305 -17.66 31.79 -32.61
C LEU A 305 -17.60 30.35 -32.08
N VAL A 306 -18.62 29.93 -31.31
CA VAL A 306 -18.71 28.54 -30.82
C VAL A 306 -18.84 27.56 -32.00
N GLU A 307 -19.64 27.89 -33.01
CA GLU A 307 -19.77 27.07 -34.21
C GLU A 307 -18.44 26.91 -34.96
N LYS A 308 -17.68 28.01 -35.13
CA LYS A 308 -16.35 27.97 -35.76
C LYS A 308 -15.38 27.08 -35.00
N HIS A 309 -15.34 27.18 -33.67
CA HIS A 309 -14.47 26.33 -32.85
C HIS A 309 -14.85 24.84 -33.01
N MET A 310 -16.15 24.51 -32.94
CA MET A 310 -16.62 23.13 -33.09
C MET A 310 -16.38 22.56 -34.48
N ARG A 311 -16.62 23.35 -35.53
CA ARG A 311 -16.28 22.95 -36.91
C ARG A 311 -14.79 22.69 -37.07
N SER A 312 -13.95 23.55 -36.50
CA SER A 312 -12.49 23.38 -36.59
C SER A 312 -12.00 22.11 -35.88
N LEU A 313 -12.64 21.69 -34.79
CA LEU A 313 -12.37 20.40 -34.13
C LEU A 313 -12.81 19.21 -35.00
N SER A 314 -13.96 19.32 -35.66
CA SER A 314 -14.46 18.31 -36.59
C SER A 314 -13.55 18.19 -37.83
N ASP A 315 -13.08 19.31 -38.37
CA ASP A 315 -12.14 19.34 -39.51
C ASP A 315 -10.79 18.68 -39.16
N ALA A 316 -10.34 18.78 -37.91
CA ALA A 316 -9.17 18.05 -37.40
C ALA A 316 -9.42 16.52 -37.24
N GLY A 317 -10.67 16.08 -37.36
CA GLY A 317 -11.10 14.69 -37.26
C GLY A 317 -11.29 14.21 -35.83
N VAL A 318 -11.56 15.12 -34.88
CA VAL A 318 -11.86 14.77 -33.48
C VAL A 318 -13.26 14.17 -33.40
N LYS A 319 -13.38 12.98 -32.81
CA LYS A 319 -14.69 12.35 -32.55
C LYS A 319 -15.09 12.39 -31.07
N VAL A 320 -14.11 12.46 -30.17
CA VAL A 320 -14.35 12.48 -28.72
C VAL A 320 -13.68 13.70 -28.12
N ILE A 321 -14.47 14.53 -27.44
CA ILE A 321 -14.02 15.71 -26.72
C ILE A 321 -14.13 15.43 -25.23
N VAL A 322 -13.01 15.56 -24.52
CA VAL A 322 -12.97 15.44 -23.06
C VAL A 322 -12.72 16.83 -22.47
N SER A 323 -13.67 17.34 -21.67
CA SER A 323 -13.52 18.62 -20.99
C SER A 323 -13.22 18.44 -19.51
N GLY A 324 -12.20 19.15 -19.01
CA GLY A 324 -11.86 19.29 -17.60
C GLY A 324 -12.78 20.24 -16.82
N GLY A 325 -13.73 20.89 -17.49
CA GLY A 325 -14.55 21.96 -16.94
C GLY A 325 -16.05 21.79 -17.18
N LYS A 326 -16.79 22.91 -17.20
CA LYS A 326 -18.19 22.92 -17.62
C LYS A 326 -18.27 22.82 -19.15
N VAL A 327 -19.34 22.20 -19.63
CA VAL A 327 -19.70 22.16 -21.05
C VAL A 327 -20.92 23.05 -21.21
N GLY A 328 -20.84 24.04 -22.10
CA GLY A 328 -21.96 24.93 -22.42
C GLY A 328 -23.01 24.22 -23.28
N GLU A 329 -24.28 24.57 -23.12
CA GLU A 329 -25.39 23.94 -23.84
C GLU A 329 -25.33 24.19 -25.36
N LEU A 330 -24.93 25.41 -25.75
CA LEU A 330 -24.74 25.76 -27.16
C LEU A 330 -23.60 24.95 -27.81
N ALA A 331 -22.49 24.80 -27.08
CA ALA A 331 -21.35 23.98 -27.49
C ALA A 331 -21.76 22.51 -27.65
N LEU A 332 -22.56 21.99 -26.73
CA LEU A 332 -23.11 20.64 -26.76
C LEU A 332 -24.03 20.41 -27.97
N HIS A 333 -24.92 21.36 -28.26
CA HIS A 333 -25.81 21.29 -29.42
C HIS A 333 -25.02 21.19 -30.74
N TYR A 334 -23.98 22.00 -30.92
CA TYR A 334 -23.12 21.92 -32.11
C TYR A 334 -22.28 20.64 -32.14
N ALA A 335 -21.79 20.16 -30.99
CA ALA A 335 -21.07 18.89 -30.91
C ALA A 335 -21.95 17.70 -31.31
N ASN A 336 -23.21 17.66 -30.86
CA ASN A 336 -24.18 16.64 -31.25
C ASN A 336 -24.48 16.69 -32.76
N LYS A 337 -24.68 17.89 -33.32
CA LYS A 337 -24.90 18.06 -34.77
C LYS A 337 -23.73 17.54 -35.63
N LEU A 338 -22.52 17.59 -35.09
CA LEU A 338 -21.30 17.10 -35.73
C LEU A 338 -20.99 15.63 -35.35
N ASN A 339 -21.87 14.95 -34.63
CA ASN A 339 -21.70 13.58 -34.11
C ASN A 339 -20.42 13.39 -33.28
N MET A 340 -20.07 14.36 -32.43
CA MET A 340 -18.96 14.26 -31.50
C MET A 340 -19.45 13.86 -30.11
N MET A 341 -18.76 12.91 -29.47
CA MET A 341 -19.01 12.50 -28.10
C MET A 341 -18.35 13.49 -27.14
N VAL A 342 -19.10 14.03 -26.18
CA VAL A 342 -18.57 14.96 -25.17
C VAL A 342 -18.62 14.31 -23.79
N VAL A 343 -17.45 14.25 -23.15
CA VAL A 343 -17.28 13.68 -21.80
C VAL A 343 -16.70 14.72 -20.87
N LYS A 344 -17.30 14.86 -19.69
CA LYS A 344 -16.86 15.81 -18.67
C LYS A 344 -16.10 15.11 -17.54
N LEU A 345 -14.87 15.54 -17.30
CA LEU A 345 -14.02 15.08 -16.19
C LEU A 345 -13.75 16.23 -15.22
N SER A 346 -14.22 16.10 -13.98
CA SER A 346 -14.00 17.14 -12.96
C SER A 346 -12.61 17.11 -12.30
N SER A 347 -11.92 15.97 -12.37
CA SER A 347 -10.66 15.76 -11.67
C SER A 347 -9.46 15.98 -12.60
N LYS A 348 -8.55 16.88 -12.20
CA LYS A 348 -7.29 17.12 -12.92
C LYS A 348 -6.41 15.87 -13.00
N PHE A 349 -6.45 15.02 -11.97
CA PHE A 349 -5.69 13.77 -11.95
C PHE A 349 -6.22 12.76 -12.98
N ASP A 350 -7.53 12.71 -13.16
CA ASP A 350 -8.16 11.85 -14.16
C ASP A 350 -7.84 12.28 -15.58
N VAL A 351 -7.87 13.60 -15.85
CA VAL A 351 -7.46 14.17 -17.14
C VAL A 351 -6.01 13.80 -17.46
N ARG A 352 -5.09 13.96 -16.50
CA ARG A 352 -3.67 13.61 -16.68
C ARG A 352 -3.46 12.12 -16.97
N ARG A 353 -4.22 11.24 -16.33
CA ARG A 353 -4.17 9.79 -16.58
C ARG A 353 -4.76 9.42 -17.93
N LEU A 354 -5.84 10.08 -18.35
CA LEU A 354 -6.44 9.85 -19.66
C LEU A 354 -5.50 10.27 -20.79
N CYS A 355 -4.75 11.35 -20.60
CA CYS A 355 -3.65 11.72 -21.48
C CYS A 355 -2.59 10.61 -21.61
N GLN A 356 -2.22 9.96 -20.50
CA GLN A 356 -1.29 8.84 -20.53
C GLN A 356 -1.86 7.61 -21.22
N ALA A 357 -3.15 7.30 -21.03
CA ALA A 357 -3.80 6.19 -21.70
C ALA A 357 -3.88 6.42 -23.22
N THR A 358 -4.45 7.55 -23.62
CA THR A 358 -4.74 7.88 -25.03
C THR A 358 -3.54 8.41 -25.83
N GLY A 359 -2.46 8.79 -25.15
CA GLY A 359 -1.32 9.50 -25.72
C GLY A 359 -1.58 10.98 -26.04
N ALA A 360 -2.77 11.51 -25.71
CA ALA A 360 -3.12 12.91 -25.97
C ALA A 360 -2.41 13.89 -25.03
N SER A 361 -2.20 15.12 -25.49
CA SER A 361 -1.80 16.23 -24.64
C SER A 361 -3.04 17.01 -24.16
N ALA A 362 -3.08 17.39 -22.89
CA ALA A 362 -4.17 18.21 -22.36
C ALA A 362 -3.99 19.68 -22.78
N LEU A 363 -4.93 20.20 -23.57
CA LEU A 363 -4.89 21.58 -24.04
C LEU A 363 -5.54 22.55 -23.02
N PRO A 364 -4.87 23.66 -22.66
CA PRO A 364 -5.40 24.62 -21.70
C PRO A 364 -6.43 25.59 -22.29
N GLN A 365 -6.54 25.67 -23.62
CA GLN A 365 -7.46 26.54 -24.33
C GLN A 365 -8.17 25.76 -25.45
N LEU A 366 -9.37 26.21 -25.82
CA LEU A 366 -10.16 25.66 -26.92
C LEU A 366 -9.59 26.08 -28.28
N VAL A 367 -8.43 25.54 -28.61
CA VAL A 367 -7.73 25.76 -29.89
C VAL A 367 -7.78 24.46 -30.69
N THR A 368 -7.66 24.56 -32.02
CA THR A 368 -7.53 23.39 -32.88
C THR A 368 -6.29 22.59 -32.50
N PRO A 369 -6.44 21.33 -32.07
CA PRO A 369 -5.33 20.48 -31.70
C PRO A 369 -4.51 20.13 -32.94
N THR A 370 -3.18 20.12 -32.78
CA THR A 370 -2.29 19.56 -33.78
C THR A 370 -2.39 18.03 -33.80
N PRO A 371 -2.02 17.35 -34.89
CA PRO A 371 -2.09 15.89 -34.96
C PRO A 371 -1.23 15.19 -33.89
N GLU A 372 -0.19 15.85 -33.36
CA GLU A 372 0.66 15.32 -32.28
C GLU A 372 0.01 15.41 -30.90
N GLU A 373 -0.91 16.36 -30.71
CA GLU A 373 -1.63 16.57 -29.44
C GLU A 373 -2.89 15.69 -29.34
N LEU A 374 -3.36 15.15 -30.47
CA LEU A 374 -4.50 14.26 -30.55
C LEU A 374 -4.17 12.86 -30.04
N GLY A 375 -5.00 12.38 -29.13
CA GLY A 375 -4.98 10.97 -28.72
C GLY A 375 -5.71 10.09 -29.72
N THR A 376 -5.41 8.82 -29.68
CA THR A 376 -6.13 7.80 -30.45
C THR A 376 -6.79 6.81 -29.51
N ILE A 377 -8.00 6.38 -29.85
CA ILE A 377 -8.72 5.38 -29.06
C ILE A 377 -9.46 4.38 -29.94
N SER A 378 -9.47 3.12 -29.50
CA SER A 378 -10.15 2.04 -30.20
C SER A 378 -11.66 2.16 -30.08
N HIS A 379 -12.15 2.30 -28.85
CA HIS A 379 -13.59 2.25 -28.58
C HIS A 379 -13.91 3.08 -27.34
N VAL A 380 -14.92 3.94 -27.44
CA VAL A 380 -15.46 4.70 -26.31
C VAL A 380 -16.96 4.51 -26.30
N TYR A 381 -17.49 4.06 -25.17
CA TYR A 381 -18.92 3.86 -25.02
C TYR A 381 -19.40 4.19 -23.61
N SER A 382 -20.65 4.63 -23.51
CA SER A 382 -21.36 4.74 -22.25
C SER A 382 -22.12 3.45 -21.99
N ASP A 383 -21.86 2.80 -20.85
CA ASP A 383 -22.59 1.62 -20.40
C ASP A 383 -23.28 1.91 -19.06
N GLU A 384 -24.38 1.23 -18.79
CA GLU A 384 -25.12 1.34 -17.54
C GLU A 384 -24.87 0.07 -16.72
N ILE A 385 -23.91 0.14 -15.80
CA ILE A 385 -23.53 -1.00 -14.96
C ILE A 385 -24.27 -0.92 -13.62
N ALA A 386 -25.43 -1.58 -13.56
CA ALA A 386 -26.44 -1.43 -12.50
C ALA A 386 -27.02 -0.01 -12.47
N ASP A 387 -26.95 0.69 -11.34
CA ASP A 387 -27.53 2.04 -11.21
C ASP A 387 -26.54 3.16 -11.57
N ALA A 388 -25.32 2.80 -12.01
CA ALA A 388 -24.27 3.75 -12.31
C ALA A 388 -23.93 3.72 -13.80
N SER A 389 -24.24 4.81 -14.48
CA SER A 389 -23.75 5.08 -15.82
C SER A 389 -22.25 5.35 -15.78
N VAL A 390 -21.53 4.65 -16.65
CA VAL A 390 -20.08 4.75 -16.79
C VAL A 390 -19.71 5.03 -18.22
N VAL A 391 -18.68 5.85 -18.41
CA VAL A 391 -18.00 5.97 -19.70
C VAL A 391 -16.73 5.14 -19.66
N ILE A 392 -16.60 4.26 -20.64
CA ILE A 392 -15.46 3.36 -20.79
C ILE A 392 -14.66 3.82 -22.00
N PHE A 393 -13.37 4.06 -21.78
CA PHE A 393 -12.36 4.35 -22.79
C PHE A 393 -11.51 3.09 -22.97
N GLU A 394 -11.79 2.31 -24.00
CA GLU A 394 -11.04 1.09 -24.34
C GLU A 394 -9.95 1.35 -25.37
N GLN A 395 -8.81 0.71 -25.15
CA GLN A 395 -7.66 0.85 -26.02
C GLN A 395 -6.96 -0.49 -26.24
N ASP A 396 -6.84 -0.89 -27.51
CA ASP A 396 -6.26 -2.17 -27.91
C ASP A 396 -4.74 -2.14 -28.10
N THR A 397 -4.08 -0.99 -27.88
CA THR A 397 -2.62 -0.93 -28.03
C THR A 397 -1.92 -1.71 -26.93
N HIS A 398 -0.98 -2.55 -27.35
CA HIS A 398 -0.30 -3.54 -26.51
C HIS A 398 0.76 -2.98 -25.54
N GLU A 399 0.94 -1.66 -25.42
CA GLU A 399 2.08 -1.10 -24.67
C GLU A 399 1.70 0.06 -23.75
N GLY A 400 1.98 -0.10 -22.45
CA GLY A 400 2.08 1.00 -21.48
C GLY A 400 0.76 1.70 -21.12
N THR A 401 -0.38 1.13 -21.50
CA THR A 401 -1.70 1.72 -21.24
C THR A 401 -2.12 1.53 -19.80
N VAL A 402 -2.80 2.54 -19.25
CA VAL A 402 -3.52 2.45 -17.98
C VAL A 402 -4.57 1.34 -18.07
N VAL A 403 -4.66 0.48 -17.06
CA VAL A 403 -5.68 -0.57 -16.96
C VAL A 403 -6.61 -0.24 -15.79
N THR A 404 -7.91 -0.40 -16.00
CA THR A 404 -8.90 -0.22 -14.93
C THR A 404 -9.51 -1.54 -14.53
N LEU A 405 -9.39 -1.88 -13.25
CA LEU A 405 -10.06 -2.99 -12.61
C LEU A 405 -11.41 -2.49 -12.09
N LEU A 406 -12.48 -2.92 -12.76
CA LEU A 406 -13.84 -2.66 -12.35
C LEU A 406 -14.22 -3.68 -11.28
N ILE A 407 -14.31 -3.22 -10.03
CA ILE A 407 -14.74 -4.04 -8.90
C ILE A 407 -16.23 -3.86 -8.66
N ARG A 408 -16.91 -5.00 -8.54
CA ARG A 408 -18.31 -5.08 -8.13
C ARG A 408 -18.39 -5.66 -6.73
N GLY A 409 -19.34 -5.18 -5.93
CA GLY A 409 -19.53 -5.69 -4.58
C GLY A 409 -20.86 -5.32 -3.99
N SER A 410 -21.35 -6.17 -3.09
CA SER A 410 -22.66 -6.00 -2.43
C SER A 410 -22.68 -4.87 -1.41
N THR A 411 -21.54 -4.59 -0.77
CA THR A 411 -21.39 -3.50 0.22
C THR A 411 -20.08 -2.75 -0.01
N GLU A 412 -20.04 -1.47 0.37
CA GLU A 412 -18.83 -0.63 0.26
C GLU A 412 -17.66 -1.23 1.04
N ASN A 413 -17.92 -1.76 2.24
CA ASN A 413 -16.87 -2.36 3.07
C ASN A 413 -16.17 -3.55 2.41
N ILE A 414 -16.92 -4.39 1.69
CA ILE A 414 -16.33 -5.52 0.94
C ILE A 414 -15.51 -4.99 -0.24
N MET A 415 -16.00 -3.96 -0.94
CA MET A 415 -15.25 -3.38 -2.05
C MET A 415 -13.95 -2.70 -1.59
N ASP A 416 -13.97 -2.02 -0.44
CA ASP A 416 -12.77 -1.41 0.16
C ASP A 416 -11.74 -2.47 0.55
N ASP A 417 -12.19 -3.62 1.06
CA ASP A 417 -11.31 -4.74 1.40
C ASP A 417 -10.73 -5.42 0.15
N VAL A 418 -11.54 -5.59 -0.91
CA VAL A 418 -11.07 -6.12 -2.20
C VAL A 418 -10.13 -5.15 -2.92
N GLU A 419 -10.38 -3.85 -2.87
CA GLU A 419 -9.48 -2.81 -3.40
C GLU A 419 -8.11 -2.91 -2.73
N ARG A 420 -8.07 -3.02 -1.39
CA ARG A 420 -6.82 -3.23 -0.66
C ARG A 420 -6.14 -4.55 -1.01
N ALA A 421 -6.88 -5.62 -1.27
CA ALA A 421 -6.29 -6.89 -1.71
C ALA A 421 -5.67 -6.80 -3.11
N ILE A 422 -6.28 -5.99 -3.98
CA ILE A 422 -5.72 -5.68 -5.29
C ILE A 422 -4.47 -4.82 -5.15
N ASP A 423 -4.48 -3.78 -4.32
CA ASP A 423 -3.33 -2.89 -4.11
C ASP A 423 -2.10 -3.66 -3.60
N ASP A 424 -2.26 -4.55 -2.60
CA ASP A 424 -1.17 -5.40 -2.12
C ASP A 424 -0.68 -6.37 -3.21
N GLY A 425 -1.59 -6.94 -4.02
CA GLY A 425 -1.22 -7.80 -5.14
C GLY A 425 -0.40 -7.06 -6.20
N VAL A 426 -0.78 -5.81 -6.51
CA VAL A 426 -0.06 -4.94 -7.44
C VAL A 426 1.30 -4.51 -6.87
N ASN A 427 1.35 -4.18 -5.59
CA ASN A 427 2.61 -3.85 -4.91
C ASN A 427 3.57 -5.04 -4.82
N THR A 428 3.05 -6.25 -4.61
CA THR A 428 3.82 -7.49 -4.70
C THR A 428 4.45 -7.65 -6.08
N PHE A 429 3.71 -7.33 -7.15
CA PHE A 429 4.23 -7.34 -8.52
C PHE A 429 5.30 -6.25 -8.77
N LYS A 430 5.13 -5.07 -8.17
CA LYS A 430 6.16 -4.01 -8.15
C LYS A 430 7.45 -4.50 -7.49
N CYS A 431 7.36 -5.18 -6.35
CA CYS A 431 8.50 -5.78 -5.65
C CYS A 431 9.20 -6.84 -6.50
N LEU A 432 8.43 -7.72 -7.15
CA LEU A 432 8.94 -8.71 -8.12
C LEU A 432 9.74 -8.06 -9.26
N THR A 433 9.26 -6.92 -9.77
CA THR A 433 9.93 -6.18 -10.84
C THR A 433 11.25 -5.55 -10.37
N ARG A 434 11.36 -5.16 -9.09
CA ARG A 434 12.60 -4.63 -8.49
C ARG A 434 13.61 -5.74 -8.20
N SER A 435 13.15 -6.86 -7.66
CA SER A 435 13.99 -8.02 -7.33
C SER A 435 13.22 -9.33 -7.58
N PRO A 436 13.68 -10.18 -8.51
CA PRO A 436 12.99 -11.43 -8.85
C PRO A 436 13.32 -12.60 -7.90
N LYS A 437 13.97 -12.33 -6.76
CA LYS A 437 14.39 -13.35 -5.79
C LYS A 437 13.20 -13.75 -4.92
N LEU A 438 12.89 -15.04 -4.87
CA LEU A 438 11.84 -15.60 -4.03
C LEU A 438 12.43 -16.48 -2.92
N VAL A 439 11.86 -16.36 -1.74
CA VAL A 439 12.19 -17.16 -0.56
C VAL A 439 11.00 -18.03 -0.16
N ALA A 440 11.24 -19.09 0.62
CA ALA A 440 10.16 -19.97 1.08
C ALA A 440 9.30 -19.27 2.15
N GLY A 441 7.99 -19.15 1.91
CA GLY A 441 7.06 -18.49 2.83
C GLY A 441 6.62 -19.34 4.04
N ALA A 442 5.54 -18.89 4.69
CA ALA A 442 4.88 -19.56 5.83
C ALA A 442 5.79 -19.81 7.05
N GLY A 443 6.77 -18.94 7.29
CA GLY A 443 7.66 -19.05 8.44
C GLY A 443 8.87 -19.97 8.25
N ALA A 444 9.01 -20.62 7.09
CA ALA A 444 10.13 -21.52 6.81
C ALA A 444 11.47 -20.77 6.82
N THR A 445 11.50 -19.60 6.17
CA THR A 445 12.67 -18.71 6.15
C THR A 445 13.04 -18.19 7.54
N GLU A 446 12.05 -17.83 8.33
CA GLU A 446 12.21 -17.25 9.66
C GLU A 446 12.78 -18.27 10.64
N ILE A 447 12.34 -19.53 10.56
CA ILE A 447 12.88 -20.61 11.39
C ILE A 447 14.32 -20.98 10.98
N GLU A 448 14.60 -21.03 9.68
CA GLU A 448 15.96 -21.31 9.21
C GLU A 448 16.93 -20.17 9.57
N LEU A 449 16.47 -18.92 9.48
CA LEU A 449 17.19 -17.75 9.99
C LEU A 449 17.47 -17.86 11.49
N ALA A 450 16.46 -18.18 12.30
CA ALA A 450 16.61 -18.38 13.74
C ALA A 450 17.68 -19.44 14.04
N ARG A 451 17.65 -20.58 13.35
CA ARG A 451 18.61 -21.68 13.54
C ARG A 451 20.04 -21.27 13.20
N ARG A 452 20.25 -20.59 12.07
CA ARG A 452 21.59 -20.12 11.64
C ARG A 452 22.11 -19.00 12.53
N LEU A 453 21.26 -18.06 12.95
CA LEU A 453 21.61 -16.98 13.87
C LEU A 453 21.99 -17.51 15.26
N VAL A 454 21.31 -18.55 15.77
CA VAL A 454 21.72 -19.22 17.02
C VAL A 454 23.10 -19.85 16.89
N SER A 455 23.40 -20.45 15.73
CA SER A 455 24.71 -21.03 15.45
C SER A 455 25.80 -19.95 15.38
N TYR A 456 25.50 -18.83 14.71
CA TYR A 456 26.36 -17.65 14.65
C TYR A 456 26.61 -17.02 16.02
N ALA A 457 25.58 -16.93 16.87
CA ALA A 457 25.72 -16.46 18.25
C ALA A 457 26.76 -17.31 19.01
N GLY A 458 26.88 -18.60 18.73
CA GLY A 458 27.91 -19.48 19.29
C GLY A 458 29.36 -19.07 18.97
N THR A 459 29.58 -18.37 17.87
CA THR A 459 30.90 -17.96 17.39
C THR A 459 31.34 -16.58 17.87
N VAL A 460 30.39 -15.72 18.25
CA VAL A 460 30.67 -14.35 18.70
C VAL A 460 31.08 -14.37 20.17
N PRO A 461 32.29 -13.88 20.53
CA PRO A 461 32.69 -13.75 21.93
C PRO A 461 32.02 -12.52 22.57
N GLY A 462 31.67 -12.62 23.85
CA GLY A 462 31.19 -11.49 24.65
C GLY A 462 29.72 -11.55 25.03
N LEU A 463 29.23 -10.48 25.66
CA LEU A 463 27.86 -10.38 26.18
C LEU A 463 26.81 -10.21 25.07
N GLU A 464 27.23 -9.73 23.90
CA GLU A 464 26.36 -9.53 22.73
C GLU A 464 25.83 -10.85 22.17
N GLN A 465 26.51 -11.97 22.43
CA GLN A 465 26.05 -13.33 22.09
C GLN A 465 24.63 -13.61 22.62
N TYR A 466 24.32 -13.15 23.83
CA TYR A 466 22.99 -13.37 24.42
C TYR A 466 21.92 -12.56 23.67
N ALA A 467 22.24 -11.32 23.31
CA ALA A 467 21.34 -10.48 22.52
C ALA A 467 21.10 -11.08 21.11
N ILE A 468 22.14 -11.59 20.43
CA ILE A 468 21.98 -12.26 19.12
C ILE A 468 21.10 -13.52 19.25
N ARG A 469 21.23 -14.28 20.34
CA ARG A 469 20.43 -15.48 20.57
C ARG A 469 18.95 -15.15 20.77
N GLU A 470 18.64 -14.10 21.52
CA GLU A 470 17.25 -13.69 21.71
C GLU A 470 16.68 -13.00 20.45
N PHE A 471 17.52 -12.27 19.69
CA PHE A 471 17.16 -11.79 18.35
C PHE A 471 16.74 -12.93 17.43
N ALA A 472 17.49 -14.04 17.43
CA ALA A 472 17.16 -15.23 16.67
C ALA A 472 15.81 -15.85 17.10
N ARG A 473 15.53 -15.90 18.41
CA ARG A 473 14.25 -16.39 18.95
C ARG A 473 13.06 -15.51 18.60
N ALA A 474 13.27 -14.21 18.37
CA ALA A 474 12.19 -13.31 17.98
C ALA A 474 11.56 -13.72 16.63
N PHE A 475 12.33 -14.28 15.69
CA PHE A 475 11.81 -14.75 14.40
C PHE A 475 10.82 -15.93 14.53
N GLU A 476 10.91 -16.72 15.60
CA GLU A 476 9.95 -17.80 15.85
C GLU A 476 8.52 -17.27 16.08
N VAL A 477 8.34 -15.98 16.38
CA VAL A 477 7.02 -15.39 16.61
C VAL A 477 6.11 -15.55 15.39
N VAL A 478 6.65 -15.48 14.18
CA VAL A 478 5.86 -15.57 12.94
C VAL A 478 5.14 -16.91 12.88
N VAL A 479 5.85 -18.01 13.12
CA VAL A 479 5.26 -19.36 13.14
C VAL A 479 4.35 -19.55 14.35
N LYS A 480 4.72 -19.02 15.52
CA LYS A 480 3.85 -19.08 16.72
C LYS A 480 2.49 -18.46 16.45
N VAL A 481 2.46 -17.27 15.87
CA VAL A 481 1.21 -16.55 15.60
C VAL A 481 0.39 -17.25 14.51
N LEU A 482 1.03 -17.77 13.45
CA LEU A 482 0.32 -18.55 12.43
C LEU A 482 -0.33 -19.83 13.02
N ALA A 483 0.37 -20.51 13.92
CA ALA A 483 -0.17 -21.68 14.62
C ALA A 483 -1.30 -21.30 15.59
N GLU A 484 -1.15 -20.20 16.34
CA GLU A 484 -2.19 -19.67 17.24
C GLU A 484 -3.47 -19.34 16.47
N ASN A 485 -3.36 -18.62 15.36
CA ASN A 485 -4.52 -18.17 14.58
C ASN A 485 -5.20 -19.33 13.83
N SER A 486 -4.48 -20.39 13.50
CA SER A 486 -5.05 -21.61 12.92
C SER A 486 -5.63 -22.58 13.96
N GLY A 487 -5.54 -22.25 15.26
CA GLY A 487 -6.02 -23.10 16.36
C GLY A 487 -5.18 -24.37 16.58
N GLN A 488 -4.00 -24.45 15.98
CA GLN A 488 -3.10 -25.59 16.12
C GLN A 488 -2.32 -25.50 17.44
N LYS A 489 -2.08 -26.65 18.07
CA LYS A 489 -1.23 -26.69 19.28
C LYS A 489 0.20 -26.38 18.90
N ILE A 490 0.75 -25.33 19.50
CA ILE A 490 2.18 -25.01 19.40
C ILE A 490 2.95 -26.06 20.20
N ILE A 491 3.37 -27.14 19.53
CA ILE A 491 4.44 -27.98 20.02
C ILE A 491 5.68 -27.53 19.27
N MET A 492 6.44 -26.64 19.89
CA MET A 492 7.78 -26.32 19.41
C MET A 492 8.58 -27.62 19.39
N ALA A 493 8.72 -28.22 18.21
CA ALA A 493 9.67 -29.29 17.99
C ALA A 493 11.04 -28.70 18.28
N ARG A 494 11.58 -28.96 19.47
CA ARG A 494 13.01 -28.78 19.71
C ARG A 494 13.72 -29.49 18.57
N PRO A 495 14.80 -28.90 18.00
CA PRO A 495 15.54 -29.53 16.93
C PRO A 495 15.84 -30.99 17.33
N ALA A 496 15.45 -31.92 16.46
CA ALA A 496 15.67 -33.35 16.65
C ALA A 496 17.19 -33.58 16.84
N GLY A 497 17.62 -33.72 18.09
CA GLY A 497 19.03 -33.73 18.46
C GLY A 497 19.34 -33.32 19.91
N GLY A 498 18.41 -32.67 20.62
CA GLY A 498 18.58 -32.42 22.07
C GLY A 498 18.15 -33.61 22.93
N PRO A 499 18.88 -33.98 24.00
CA PRO A 499 18.49 -35.07 24.88
C PRO A 499 17.12 -34.78 25.51
N LYS A 500 16.22 -35.78 25.47
CA LYS A 500 14.92 -35.71 26.16
C LYS A 500 15.17 -35.44 27.65
N PRO A 501 14.44 -34.50 28.29
CA PRO A 501 14.50 -34.38 29.74
C PRO A 501 14.00 -35.71 30.34
N ARG A 502 14.83 -36.35 31.17
CA ARG A 502 14.42 -37.50 31.97
C ARG A 502 13.20 -37.11 32.79
N GLN A 503 12.11 -37.86 32.67
CA GLN A 503 10.98 -37.71 33.58
C GLN A 503 11.44 -38.06 34.99
N PRO A 504 11.12 -37.24 36.02
CA PRO A 504 11.45 -37.57 37.39
C PRO A 504 10.55 -38.73 37.84
N GLY A 505 11.10 -39.95 37.92
CA GLY A 505 10.40 -41.09 38.53
C GLY A 505 10.58 -42.47 37.89
N ALA A 506 11.36 -42.64 36.83
CA ALA A 506 11.71 -43.99 36.37
C ALA A 506 12.82 -44.55 37.29
N MET A 507 12.46 -45.47 38.18
CA MET A 507 13.44 -46.33 38.87
C MET A 507 14.05 -47.27 37.82
N ASP A 508 15.37 -47.36 37.86
CA ASP A 508 16.14 -48.35 37.11
C ASP A 508 15.84 -49.74 37.71
N GLU A 509 15.25 -50.64 36.93
CA GLU A 509 15.34 -52.09 37.17
C GLU A 509 16.18 -52.69 36.04
N ASP A 510 17.12 -53.54 36.45
CA ASP A 510 18.26 -54.12 35.72
C ASP A 510 17.92 -54.84 34.40
#